data_AF-A0A538U514-F1
#
_entry.id   AF-A0A538U514-F1
#
_cell.length_a   1.000
_cell.length_b   1.000
_cell.length_c   1.000
_cell.angle_alpha   90.00
_cell.angle_beta   90.00
_cell.angle_gamma   90.00
#
_symmetry.space_group_name_H-M   'P 1'
#
loop_
_entity.id
_entity.type
_entity.pdbx_description
1 polymer ?
#
loop_
_entity_poly.entity_id
_entity_poly.type
_entity_poly.pdbx_seq_one_letter_code
_entity_poly.pdbx_strand_id
1 'polypeptide(L)'
;MRIALLGPLAPWRGGLAQYLALLGESLMAHAEVRGFTFTRQYPGLLFPGRSQLDPAAERPRFPVEARLDSVLPWSWRRTAGALERFAPGAVVLKWWMPFFAPAF
;
A
#
# COMPACT_ATOMS: atom_id res chain seq x y z
N MET A 1 9.01 18.04 -2.84
CA MET A 1 7.58 17.61 -2.83
C MET A 1 7.48 16.24 -2.19
N ARG A 2 6.38 15.91 -1.51
CA ARG A 2 6.13 14.59 -0.91
C ARG A 2 4.98 13.89 -1.62
N ILE A 3 5.16 12.61 -1.94
CA ILE A 3 4.11 11.78 -2.55
C ILE A 3 3.93 10.52 -1.70
N ALA A 4 2.68 10.23 -1.34
CA ALA A 4 2.32 8.98 -0.69
C ALA A 4 1.70 8.01 -1.69
N LEU A 5 2.06 6.73 -1.61
CA LEU A 5 1.46 5.65 -2.39
C LEU A 5 0.68 4.75 -1.43
N LEU A 6 -0.63 4.59 -1.62
CA LEU A 6 -1.47 3.68 -0.83
C LEU A 6 -1.93 2.52 -1.70
N GLY A 7 -1.51 1.29 -1.36
CA GLY A 7 -1.84 0.12 -2.15
C GLY A 7 -0.97 -1.10 -1.82
N PRO A 8 -1.07 -2.18 -2.60
CA PRO A 8 -0.22 -3.34 -2.39
C PRO A 8 1.23 -2.98 -2.76
N LEU A 9 2.15 -3.29 -1.85
CA LEU A 9 3.61 -3.21 -2.01
C LEU A 9 4.23 -4.46 -1.41
N ALA A 10 5.50 -4.75 -1.68
CA ALA A 10 6.19 -5.88 -1.07
C ALA A 10 5.94 -5.91 0.46
N PRO A 11 5.64 -7.08 1.06
CA PRO A 11 5.77 -8.43 0.48
C PRO A 11 4.52 -8.97 -0.23
N TRP A 12 3.50 -8.14 -0.55
CA TRP A 12 2.32 -8.63 -1.26
C TRP A 12 2.66 -9.06 -2.70
N ARG A 13 2.09 -10.19 -3.13
CA ARG A 13 2.32 -10.74 -4.46
C ARG A 13 1.52 -10.03 -5.55
N GLY A 14 2.01 -10.12 -6.78
CA GLY A 14 1.26 -9.80 -7.99
C GLY A 14 1.65 -8.48 -8.65
N GLY A 15 1.17 -8.29 -9.88
CA GLY A 15 1.57 -7.16 -10.73
C GLY A 15 1.22 -5.78 -10.17
N LEU A 16 0.22 -5.66 -9.28
CA LEU A 16 -0.10 -4.38 -8.64
C LEU A 16 1.00 -3.95 -7.66
N ALA A 17 1.60 -4.89 -6.93
CA ALA A 17 2.70 -4.59 -6.01
C ALA A 17 3.97 -4.19 -6.76
N GLN A 18 4.28 -4.89 -7.87
CA GLN A 18 5.39 -4.55 -8.76
C GLN A 18 5.18 -3.19 -9.41
N TYR A 19 3.98 -2.93 -9.94
CA TYR A 19 3.61 -1.64 -10.51
C TYR A 19 3.82 -0.49 -9.52
N LEU A 20 3.32 -0.62 -8.28
CA LEU A 20 3.41 0.45 -7.29
C LEU A 20 4.86 0.68 -6.82
N ALA A 21 5.67 -0.38 -6.77
CA ALA A 21 7.10 -0.28 -6.50
C ALA A 21 7.82 0.50 -7.62
N LEU A 22 7.65 0.10 -8.89
CA LEU A 22 8.25 0.78 -10.04
C LEU A 22 7.81 2.24 -10.15
N LEU A 23 6.53 2.51 -9.92
CA LEU A 23 6.01 3.88 -9.88
C LEU A 23 6.72 4.71 -8.81
N GLY A 24 6.78 4.21 -7.57
CA GLY A 24 7.44 4.93 -6.49
C GLY A 24 8.92 5.17 -6.75
N GLU A 25 9.63 4.18 -7.27
CA GLU A 25 11.05 4.33 -7.62
C GLU A 25 11.27 5.38 -8.73
N SER A 26 10.39 5.41 -9.74
CA SER A 26 10.45 6.45 -10.77
C SER A 26 10.21 7.87 -10.21
N LEU A 27 9.34 7.99 -9.20
CA LEU A 27 9.01 9.27 -8.56
C LEU A 27 10.07 9.76 -7.59
N MET A 28 10.97 8.90 -7.10
CA MET A 28 12.06 9.27 -6.18
C MET A 28 13.01 10.33 -6.77
N ALA A 29 13.12 10.40 -8.09
CA ALA A 29 13.91 11.45 -8.76
C ALA A 29 13.32 12.87 -8.60
N HIS A 30 12.05 12.98 -8.20
CA HIS A 30 11.29 14.24 -8.18
C HIS A 30 10.63 14.54 -6.82
N ALA A 31 10.49 13.55 -5.94
CA ALA A 31 9.79 13.70 -4.67
C ALA A 31 10.33 12.75 -3.59
N GLU A 32 10.12 13.11 -2.34
CA GLU A 32 10.20 12.18 -1.22
C GLU A 32 8.98 11.25 -1.28
N VAL A 33 9.21 9.96 -1.54
CA VAL A 33 8.15 8.96 -1.71
C VAL A 33 8.02 8.11 -0.45
N ARG A 34 6.79 7.85 -0.03
CA ARG A 34 6.48 6.89 1.04
C ARG A 34 5.33 5.97 0.65
N GLY A 35 5.54 4.67 0.81
CA GLY A 35 4.52 3.65 0.63
C GLY A 35 3.75 3.39 1.92
N PHE A 36 2.44 3.22 1.77
CA PHE A 36 1.54 2.72 2.80
C PHE A 36 0.85 1.48 2.23
N THR A 37 1.07 0.34 2.87
CA THR A 37 0.62 -0.96 2.38
C THR A 37 -0.28 -1.65 3.39
N PHE A 38 -0.83 -2.79 2.97
CA PHE A 38 -1.77 -3.53 3.78
C PHE A 38 -1.07 -4.30 4.92
N THR A 39 -1.70 -4.37 6.08
CA THR A 39 -1.49 -5.45 7.07
C THR A 39 -2.32 -6.68 6.71
N ARG A 40 -3.48 -6.47 6.06
CA ARG A 40 -4.37 -7.52 5.54
C ARG A 40 -5.09 -7.03 4.28
N GLN A 41 -4.99 -7.80 3.19
CA GLN A 41 -5.77 -7.56 1.97
C GLN A 41 -7.14 -8.25 2.01
N TYR A 42 -7.21 -9.52 2.43
CA TYR A 42 -8.50 -10.21 2.65
C TYR A 42 -8.48 -10.98 3.97
N PRO A 43 -9.63 -11.15 4.64
CA PRO A 43 -9.82 -12.21 5.62
C PRO A 43 -9.46 -13.58 5.03
N GLY A 44 -8.84 -14.46 5.81
CA GLY A 44 -8.37 -15.77 5.33
C GLY A 44 -9.47 -16.62 4.68
N LEU A 45 -10.72 -16.54 5.18
CA LEU A 45 -11.86 -17.24 4.61
C LEU A 45 -12.19 -16.82 3.16
N LEU A 46 -11.89 -15.57 2.80
CA LEU A 46 -12.17 -15.01 1.48
C LEU A 46 -11.00 -15.19 0.50
N PHE A 47 -9.87 -15.76 0.95
CA PHE A 47 -8.72 -15.97 0.07
C PHE A 47 -8.57 -17.46 -0.29
N PRO A 48 -8.84 -17.84 -1.56
CA PRO A 48 -8.80 -19.24 -2.00
C PRO A 48 -7.37 -19.80 -2.20
N GLY A 49 -6.34 -18.95 -2.08
CA GLY A 49 -4.94 -19.34 -2.32
C GLY A 49 -4.15 -19.68 -1.07
N ARG A 50 -2.98 -20.31 -1.25
CA ARG A 50 -2.10 -20.71 -0.12
C ARG A 50 -1.44 -19.54 0.60
N SER A 51 -1.10 -18.47 -0.13
CA SER A 51 -0.50 -17.26 0.44
C SER A 51 -0.75 -16.06 -0.46
N GLN A 52 -0.80 -14.87 0.12
CA GLN A 52 -0.88 -13.58 -0.57
C GLN A 52 0.47 -12.86 -0.59
N LEU A 53 1.47 -13.43 0.08
CA LEU A 53 2.80 -12.87 0.20
C LEU A 53 3.73 -13.58 -0.76
N ASP A 54 4.72 -12.87 -1.23
CA ASP A 54 5.85 -13.41 -1.98
C ASP A 54 7.12 -13.13 -1.18
N PRO A 55 7.72 -14.15 -0.54
CA PRO A 55 8.96 -14.00 0.22
C PRO A 55 10.14 -13.55 -0.65
N ALA A 56 10.08 -13.78 -1.95
CA ALA A 56 11.08 -13.35 -2.91
C ALA A 56 10.79 -11.96 -3.51
N ALA A 57 9.67 -11.32 -3.12
CA ALA A 57 9.36 -9.97 -3.59
C ALA A 57 10.43 -8.98 -3.14
N GLU A 58 11.05 -8.34 -4.13
CA GLU A 58 11.99 -7.25 -3.88
C GLU A 58 11.29 -6.09 -3.19
N ARG A 59 11.94 -5.55 -2.14
CA ARG A 59 11.41 -4.40 -1.43
C ARG A 59 11.70 -3.13 -2.24
N PRO A 60 10.75 -2.19 -2.34
CA PRO A 60 10.99 -0.93 -3.02
C PRO A 60 12.12 -0.14 -2.37
N ARG A 61 12.80 0.70 -3.15
CA ARG A 61 13.90 1.56 -2.69
C ARG A 61 13.47 2.78 -1.84
N PHE A 62 12.20 2.87 -1.49
CA PHE A 62 11.63 3.91 -0.63
C PHE A 62 10.97 3.30 0.62
N PRO A 63 10.79 4.08 1.71
CA PRO A 63 10.16 3.57 2.92
C PRO A 63 8.73 3.10 2.69
N VAL A 64 8.38 1.92 3.18
CA VAL A 64 7.03 1.34 3.12
C VAL A 64 6.55 0.97 4.52
N GLU A 65 5.36 1.41 4.89
CA GLU A 65 4.72 1.11 6.17
C GLU A 65 3.47 0.24 5.97
N ALA A 66 3.41 -0.94 6.62
CA ALA A 66 2.18 -1.73 6.68
C ALA A 66 1.22 -1.11 7.73
N ARG A 67 0.12 -0.52 7.28
CA ARG A 67 -0.81 0.24 8.13
C ARG A 67 -2.29 -0.05 7.86
N LEU A 68 -2.64 -0.35 6.62
CA LEU A 68 -4.03 -0.46 6.20
C LEU A 68 -4.56 -1.88 6.33
N ASP A 69 -5.69 -2.08 6.99
CA ASP A 69 -6.40 -3.36 6.99
C ASP A 69 -7.73 -3.18 6.26
N SER A 70 -7.98 -4.01 5.26
CA SER A 70 -9.12 -3.84 4.35
C SER A 70 -10.50 -3.91 5.01
N VAL A 71 -10.63 -4.54 6.19
CA VAL A 71 -11.92 -4.73 6.86
C VAL A 71 -11.98 -4.10 8.25
N LEU A 72 -10.93 -3.39 8.68
CA LEU A 72 -10.75 -2.96 10.06
C LEU A 72 -10.77 -1.42 10.19
N PRO A 73 -11.91 -0.79 10.57
CA PRO A 73 -12.08 0.67 10.49
C PRO A 73 -11.08 1.50 11.28
N TRP A 74 -10.56 0.97 12.39
CA TRP A 74 -9.54 1.67 13.18
C TRP A 74 -8.18 1.76 12.48
N SER A 75 -7.86 0.79 11.61
CA SER A 75 -6.67 0.87 10.77
C SER A 75 -6.77 2.01 9.75
N TRP A 76 -7.98 2.33 9.28
CA TRP A 76 -8.22 3.39 8.29
C TRP A 76 -7.88 4.74 8.90
N ARG A 77 -8.42 5.04 10.10
CA ARG A 77 -8.10 6.26 10.84
C ARG A 77 -6.61 6.38 11.18
N ARG A 78 -5.97 5.27 11.54
CA ARG A 78 -4.52 5.25 11.81
C ARG A 78 -3.68 5.49 10.56
N THR A 79 -4.11 4.94 9.42
CA THR A 79 -3.47 5.14 8.11
C THR A 79 -3.63 6.59 7.65
N ALA A 80 -4.84 7.15 7.77
CA ALA A 80 -5.11 8.57 7.49
C ALA A 80 -4.23 9.48 8.36
N GLY A 81 -4.17 9.26 9.67
CA GLY A 81 -3.29 10.05 10.54
C GLY A 81 -1.79 9.89 10.24
N ALA A 82 -1.37 8.76 9.67
CA ALA A 82 0.01 8.58 9.21
C ALA A 82 0.28 9.34 7.90
N LEU A 83 -0.68 9.36 6.98
CA LEU A 83 -0.64 10.19 5.77
C LEU A 83 -0.60 11.67 6.13
N GLU A 84 -1.47 12.13 7.04
CA GLU A 84 -1.49 13.52 7.52
C GLU A 84 -0.15 13.93 8.15
N ARG A 85 0.44 13.09 9.01
CA ARG A 85 1.77 13.36 9.60
C ARG A 85 2.88 13.40 8.55
N PHE A 86 2.78 12.60 7.49
CA PHE A 86 3.72 12.65 6.38
C PHE A 86 3.56 13.94 5.56
N ALA A 87 2.38 14.56 5.57
CA ALA A 87 2.03 15.77 4.84
C ALA A 87 2.39 15.71 3.34
N PRO A 88 1.90 14.69 2.60
CA PRO A 88 2.11 14.59 1.16
C PRO A 88 1.35 15.69 0.41
N GLY A 89 1.94 16.21 -0.65
CA GLY A 89 1.25 17.09 -1.59
C GLY A 89 0.32 16.34 -2.54
N ALA A 90 0.54 15.03 -2.70
CA ALA A 90 -0.32 14.14 -3.48
C ALA A 90 -0.33 12.73 -2.89
N VAL A 91 -1.48 12.06 -2.96
CA VAL A 91 -1.64 10.65 -2.58
C VAL A 91 -2.12 9.86 -3.79
N VAL A 92 -1.38 8.83 -4.16
CA VAL A 92 -1.77 7.89 -5.22
C VAL A 92 -2.42 6.68 -4.59
N LEU A 93 -3.72 6.53 -4.85
CA LEU A 93 -4.52 5.42 -4.36
C LEU A 93 -4.57 4.30 -5.41
N LYS A 94 -3.98 3.14 -5.11
CA LYS A 94 -4.12 1.95 -5.95
C LYS A 94 -5.33 1.13 -5.49
N TRP A 95 -6.50 1.54 -5.94
CA TRP A 95 -7.76 0.83 -5.76
C TRP A 95 -8.05 -0.04 -6.99
N TRP A 96 -8.38 -1.33 -6.80
CA TRP A 96 -8.62 -2.27 -7.91
C TRP A 96 -9.88 -3.12 -7.79
N MET A 97 -10.55 -3.13 -6.62
CA MET A 97 -11.80 -3.87 -6.44
C MET A 97 -12.74 -3.17 -5.46
N PRO A 98 -14.07 -3.20 -5.69
CA PRO A 98 -15.07 -2.62 -4.80
C PRO A 98 -14.97 -3.06 -3.34
N PHE A 99 -14.49 -4.29 -3.08
CA PHE A 99 -14.26 -4.80 -1.72
C PHE A 99 -13.43 -3.85 -0.84
N PHE A 100 -12.47 -3.13 -1.42
CA PHE A 100 -11.60 -2.21 -0.68
C PHE A 100 -12.20 -0.82 -0.46
N ALA A 101 -13.34 -0.49 -1.08
CA ALA A 101 -13.90 0.85 -1.07
C ALA A 101 -14.10 1.44 0.34
N PRO A 102 -14.50 0.69 1.39
CA PRO A 102 -14.63 1.26 2.74
C PRO A 102 -13.29 1.73 3.35
N ALA A 103 -12.17 1.16 2.91
CA ALA A 103 -10.85 1.39 3.48
C ALA A 103 -10.04 2.49 2.76
N PHE A 104 -10.51 2.95 1.60
CA PHE A 104 -9.88 3.95 0.73
C PHE A 104 -10.60 5.29 0.86
#